data_AF-A0A5C7DMP6-F1
#
_entry.id   AF-A0A5C7DMP6-F1
#
_cell.length_a   1.000
_cell.length_b   1.000
_cell.length_c   1.000
_cell.angle_alpha   90.00
_cell.angle_beta   90.00
_cell.angle_gamma   90.00
#
_symmetry.space_group_name_H-M   'P 1'
#
loop_
_entity.id
_entity.type
_entity.pdbx_description
1 polymer ?
#
loop_
_entity_poly.entity_id
_entity_poly.type
_entity_poly.pdbx_seq_one_letter_code
_entity_poly.pdbx_strand_id
1 'polypeptide(L)'
;MGFLDTLKSIAISAKCGIGWHGGTYSNEEGKPQCYLSKTCPDCNEYISKYNHNFAERVITDPYSCRGYEECIYCQHREFGTYHKFEKVRKNERCQIIEKCSQCGKERLGDIQHSWVQIPFTNKDASINGKRKCRDCGYIEQ
;
A
#
# COMPACT_ATOMS: atom_id res chain seq x y z
N MET A 1 18.96 -17.25 44.29
CA MET A 1 19.00 -16.55 42.98
C MET A 1 20.25 -17.00 42.26
N GLY A 2 20.09 -17.68 41.13
CA GLY A 2 21.19 -18.37 40.44
C GLY A 2 21.71 -17.61 39.21
N PHE A 3 22.90 -17.98 38.72
CA PHE A 3 23.53 -17.43 37.51
C PHE A 3 22.61 -17.42 36.27
N LEU A 4 21.72 -18.41 36.16
CA LEU A 4 20.72 -18.50 35.09
C LEU A 4 19.64 -17.40 35.16
N ASP A 5 19.31 -16.90 36.35
CA ASP A 5 18.33 -15.83 36.53
C ASP A 5 18.90 -14.49 36.07
N THR A 6 20.19 -14.26 36.30
CA THR A 6 20.92 -13.06 35.86
C THR A 6 21.06 -12.99 34.33
N LEU A 7 21.32 -14.11 33.65
CA LEU A 7 21.40 -14.12 32.19
C LEU A 7 20.04 -13.85 31.52
N LYS A 8 18.96 -14.38 32.09
CA LYS A 8 17.59 -14.12 31.62
C LYS A 8 17.22 -12.64 31.76
N SER A 9 17.53 -12.02 32.90
CA SER A 9 17.21 -10.60 33.12
C SER A 9 17.97 -9.67 32.17
N ILE A 10 19.22 -9.98 31.83
CA ILE A 10 20.04 -9.21 30.87
C ILE A 10 19.50 -9.37 29.43
N ALA A 11 19.12 -10.59 29.02
CA ALA A 11 18.56 -10.79 27.68
C ALA A 11 17.19 -10.12 27.51
N ILE A 12 16.39 -10.10 28.58
CA ILE A 12 15.08 -9.46 28.62
C ILE A 12 15.21 -7.92 28.58
N SER A 13 16.12 -7.35 29.36
CA SER A 13 16.36 -5.90 29.38
C SER A 13 16.92 -5.40 28.05
N ALA A 14 17.77 -6.18 27.39
CA ALA A 14 18.28 -5.87 26.05
C ALA A 14 17.17 -5.83 24.99
N LYS A 15 16.22 -6.78 25.01
CA LYS A 15 15.08 -6.79 24.07
C LYS A 15 14.18 -5.56 24.25
N CYS A 16 13.87 -5.21 25.48
CA CYS A 16 13.06 -4.02 25.77
C CYS A 16 13.82 -2.74 25.40
N GLY A 17 15.13 -2.68 25.65
CA GLY A 17 15.98 -1.53 25.32
C GLY A 17 16.10 -1.22 23.81
N ILE A 18 15.83 -2.20 22.94
CA ILE A 18 15.77 -2.02 21.47
C ILE A 18 14.32 -1.86 20.95
N GLY A 19 13.34 -1.65 21.84
CA GLY A 19 11.93 -1.43 21.51
C GLY A 19 11.11 -2.69 21.24
N TRP A 20 11.65 -3.89 21.50
CA TRP A 20 10.92 -5.14 21.36
C TRP A 20 10.22 -5.51 22.67
N HIS A 21 8.95 -5.12 22.78
CA HIS A 21 8.14 -5.39 23.96
C HIS A 21 7.16 -6.55 23.75
N GLY A 22 7.10 -7.48 24.70
CA GLY A 22 6.11 -8.56 24.76
C GLY A 22 4.66 -8.08 24.98
N GLY A 23 3.71 -9.01 25.02
CA GLY A 23 2.29 -8.74 25.27
C GLY A 23 1.46 -8.42 24.02
N THR A 24 0.14 -8.57 24.16
CA THR A 24 -0.85 -8.35 23.10
C THR A 24 -1.50 -6.98 23.26
N TYR A 25 -1.64 -6.26 22.16
CA TYR A 25 -2.38 -5.00 22.15
C TYR A 25 -3.88 -5.24 22.32
N SER A 26 -4.52 -4.45 23.17
CA SER A 26 -5.97 -4.42 23.34
C SER A 26 -6.46 -2.97 23.31
N ASN A 27 -7.74 -2.79 22.95
CA ASN A 27 -8.38 -1.51 23.16
C ASN A 27 -8.56 -1.24 24.66
N GLU A 28 -8.41 0.02 25.06
CA GLU A 28 -8.53 0.45 26.44
C GLU A 28 -9.92 1.02 26.70
N GLU A 29 -10.50 0.68 27.86
CA GLU A 29 -11.83 1.15 28.23
C GLU A 29 -11.88 2.69 28.26
N GLY A 30 -12.94 3.26 27.67
CA GLY A 30 -13.10 4.71 27.56
C GLY A 30 -12.24 5.38 26.48
N LYS A 31 -11.42 4.62 25.71
CA LYS A 31 -10.67 5.13 24.56
C LYS A 31 -11.36 4.74 23.24
N PRO A 32 -11.17 5.52 22.15
CA PRO A 32 -11.68 5.14 20.84
C PRO A 32 -11.08 3.82 20.37
N GLN A 33 -11.81 3.04 19.57
CA GLN A 33 -11.38 1.69 19.16
C GLN A 33 -10.03 1.64 18.42
N CYS A 34 -9.62 2.74 17.79
CA CYS A 34 -8.31 2.85 17.16
C CYS A 34 -7.16 2.96 18.16
N TYR A 35 -7.42 3.27 19.43
CA TYR A 35 -6.41 3.32 20.48
C TYR A 35 -6.15 1.92 21.02
N LEU A 36 -4.91 1.48 20.92
CA LEU A 36 -4.47 0.19 21.41
C LEU A 36 -3.35 0.39 22.41
N SER A 37 -3.44 -0.28 23.56
CA SER A 37 -2.40 -0.28 24.57
C SER A 37 -2.03 -1.69 24.99
N LYS A 38 -0.85 -1.82 25.58
CA LYS A 38 -0.38 -3.01 26.28
C LYS A 38 0.63 -2.62 27.35
N THR A 39 0.75 -3.46 28.36
CA THR A 39 1.87 -3.39 29.30
C THR A 39 2.80 -4.55 29.01
N CYS A 40 4.08 -4.26 28.81
CA CYS A 40 5.08 -5.30 28.62
C CYS A 40 5.21 -6.13 29.91
N PRO A 41 5.01 -7.46 29.89
CA PRO A 41 5.10 -8.28 31.09
C PRO A 41 6.54 -8.39 31.64
N ASP A 42 7.53 -8.05 30.81
CA ASP A 42 8.94 -8.21 31.10
C ASP A 42 9.55 -6.98 31.79
N CYS A 43 9.23 -5.77 31.29
CA CYS A 43 9.76 -4.50 31.81
C CYS A 43 8.70 -3.60 32.46
N ASN A 44 7.42 -4.01 32.47
CA ASN A 44 6.27 -3.23 32.96
C ASN A 44 6.07 -1.88 32.27
N GLU A 45 6.69 -1.67 31.10
CA GLU A 45 6.50 -0.46 30.32
C GLU A 45 5.11 -0.44 29.66
N TYR A 46 4.41 0.68 29.81
CA TYR A 46 3.14 0.94 29.13
C TYR A 46 3.40 1.48 27.74
N ILE A 47 2.81 0.83 26.74
CA ILE A 47 3.01 1.17 25.33
C ILE A 47 1.64 1.34 24.70
N SER A 48 1.47 2.44 23.98
CA SER A 48 0.25 2.73 23.23
C SER A 48 0.57 3.04 21.78
N LYS A 49 -0.41 2.77 20.92
CA LYS A 49 -0.39 3.17 19.52
C LYS A 49 -1.80 3.46 19.05
N TYR A 50 -1.89 4.28 18.01
CA TYR A 50 -3.11 4.41 17.23
C TYR A 50 -3.02 3.52 15.99
N ASN A 51 -4.08 2.75 15.75
CA ASN A 51 -4.31 2.00 14.53
C ASN A 51 -5.57 2.56 13.86
N HIS A 52 -5.41 3.62 13.06
CA HIS A 52 -6.53 4.29 12.43
C HIS A 52 -7.12 3.44 11.31
N ASN A 53 -8.44 3.23 11.38
CA ASN A 53 -9.21 2.76 10.25
C ASN A 53 -9.94 3.97 9.66
N PHE A 54 -9.68 4.25 8.39
CA PHE A 54 -10.18 5.44 7.71
C PHE A 54 -11.44 5.13 6.89
N ALA A 55 -12.38 6.08 6.89
CA ALA A 55 -13.57 6.04 6.07
C ALA A 55 -13.24 6.27 4.58
N GLU A 56 -14.28 6.38 3.76
CA GLU A 56 -14.13 6.85 2.38
C GLU A 56 -13.50 8.25 2.34
N ARG A 57 -12.60 8.45 1.38
CA ARG A 57 -11.91 9.72 1.18
C ARG A 57 -12.87 10.84 0.78
N VAL A 58 -12.60 12.03 1.31
CA VAL A 58 -13.29 13.27 0.95
C VAL A 58 -12.35 14.12 0.11
N ILE A 59 -12.73 14.42 -1.13
CA ILE A 59 -11.99 15.34 -2.00
C ILE A 59 -12.45 16.77 -1.71
N THR A 60 -11.52 17.60 -1.24
CA THR A 60 -11.78 19.00 -0.90
C THR A 60 -11.41 19.95 -2.04
N ASP A 61 -10.49 19.56 -2.92
CA ASP A 61 -10.16 20.29 -4.13
C ASP A 61 -10.04 19.32 -5.33
N PRO A 62 -11.02 19.31 -6.26
CA PRO A 62 -11.01 18.42 -7.41
C PRO A 62 -9.94 18.77 -8.45
N TYR A 63 -9.48 20.03 -8.52
CA TYR A 63 -8.46 20.45 -9.49
C TYR A 63 -7.06 19.99 -9.09
N SER A 64 -6.80 19.82 -7.80
CA SER A 64 -5.54 19.28 -7.28
C SER A 64 -5.64 17.85 -6.76
N CYS A 65 -6.83 17.25 -6.77
CA CYS A 65 -7.15 15.97 -6.11
C CYS A 65 -6.77 15.94 -4.62
N ARG A 66 -6.72 17.12 -3.96
CA ARG A 66 -6.45 17.19 -2.52
C ARG A 66 -7.69 16.82 -1.75
N GLY A 67 -7.49 16.14 -0.64
CA GLY A 67 -8.55 15.65 0.21
C GLY A 67 -8.03 15.17 1.55
N TYR A 68 -8.91 14.48 2.27
CA TYR A 68 -8.56 13.80 3.50
C TYR A 68 -9.32 12.49 3.66
N GLU A 69 -8.77 11.61 4.48
CA GLU A 69 -9.43 10.42 5.00
C GLU A 69 -9.60 10.61 6.52
N GLU A 70 -10.79 10.32 7.05
CA GLU A 70 -11.12 10.52 8.47
C GLU A 70 -11.29 9.18 9.19
N CYS A 71 -10.67 9.05 10.36
CA CYS A 71 -10.75 7.83 11.15
C CYS A 71 -12.16 7.66 11.73
N ILE A 72 -12.76 6.50 11.47
CA ILE A 72 -14.14 6.17 11.87
C ILE A 72 -14.36 6.12 13.40
N TYR A 73 -13.27 6.10 14.18
CA TYR A 73 -13.34 5.94 15.63
C TYR A 73 -12.92 7.19 16.43
N CYS A 74 -12.12 8.11 15.86
CA CYS A 74 -11.55 9.23 16.62
C CYS A 74 -11.48 10.56 15.86
N GLN A 75 -12.08 10.65 14.67
CA GLN A 75 -12.11 11.88 13.85
C GLN A 75 -10.73 12.41 13.42
N HIS A 76 -9.67 11.64 13.65
CA HIS A 76 -8.34 11.98 13.13
C HIS A 76 -8.37 12.04 11.59
N ARG A 77 -7.83 13.11 11.01
CA ARG A 77 -7.81 13.32 9.56
C ARG A 77 -6.39 13.24 9.03
N GLU A 78 -6.19 12.42 8.01
CA GLU A 78 -4.98 12.42 7.20
C GLU A 78 -5.25 13.11 5.88
N PHE A 79 -4.46 14.15 5.57
CA PHE A 79 -4.60 14.93 4.34
C PHE A 79 -3.62 14.42 3.28
N GLY A 80 -4.08 14.38 2.03
CA GLY A 80 -3.28 13.83 0.95
C GLY A 80 -3.75 14.28 -0.44
N THR A 81 -3.07 13.76 -1.46
CA THR A 81 -3.46 13.90 -2.87
C THR A 81 -3.85 12.54 -3.41
N TYR A 82 -5.10 12.40 -3.85
CA TYR A 82 -5.71 11.11 -4.18
C TYR A 82 -6.16 11.07 -5.63
N HIS A 83 -5.23 10.79 -6.54
CA HIS A 83 -5.56 10.67 -7.95
C HIS A 83 -6.26 9.34 -8.26
N LYS A 84 -7.42 9.41 -8.91
CA LYS A 84 -8.06 8.27 -9.58
C LYS A 84 -7.68 8.28 -11.06
N PHE A 85 -6.65 7.50 -11.43
CA PHE A 85 -6.19 7.39 -12.81
C PHE A 85 -6.96 6.30 -13.56
N GLU A 86 -7.42 6.64 -14.76
CA GLU A 86 -8.14 5.73 -15.65
C GLU A 86 -7.39 5.61 -16.98
N LYS A 87 -7.37 4.39 -17.56
CA LYS A 87 -6.71 4.13 -18.83
C LYS A 87 -7.48 4.80 -19.96
N VAL A 88 -6.86 5.74 -20.66
CA VAL A 88 -7.53 6.52 -21.71
C VAL A 88 -7.11 6.13 -23.12
N ARG A 89 -5.82 5.90 -23.33
CA ARG A 89 -5.29 5.54 -24.66
C ARG A 89 -3.96 4.80 -24.53
N LYS A 90 -3.51 4.24 -25.64
CA LYS A 90 -2.18 3.64 -25.77
C LYS A 90 -1.35 4.47 -26.74
N ASN A 91 -0.09 4.75 -26.39
CA ASN A 91 0.83 5.46 -27.29
C ASN A 91 1.50 4.51 -28.29
N GLU A 92 2.28 5.07 -29.21
CA GLU A 92 3.01 4.33 -30.26
C GLU A 92 4.02 3.31 -29.70
N ARG A 93 4.45 3.49 -28.45
CA ARG A 93 5.35 2.57 -27.74
C ARG A 93 4.60 1.49 -26.95
N CYS A 94 3.30 1.32 -27.22
CA CYS A 94 2.41 0.44 -26.47
C CYS A 94 2.25 0.78 -24.98
N GLN A 95 2.66 1.96 -24.55
CA GLN A 95 2.50 2.39 -23.17
C GLN A 95 1.11 2.98 -22.98
N ILE A 96 0.43 2.53 -21.93
CA ILE A 96 -0.88 3.06 -21.56
C ILE A 96 -0.70 4.45 -20.99
N ILE A 97 -1.45 5.41 -21.53
CA ILE A 97 -1.61 6.73 -20.95
C ILE A 97 -2.82 6.66 -20.04
N GLU A 98 -2.60 7.00 -18.78
CA GLU A 98 -3.64 7.09 -17.78
C GLU A 98 -3.91 8.56 -17.46
N LYS A 99 -5.19 8.93 -17.34
CA LYS A 99 -5.61 10.28 -17.02
C LYS A 99 -6.40 10.27 -15.73
N CYS A 100 -6.12 11.21 -14.84
CA CYS A 100 -6.93 11.37 -13.65
C CYS A 100 -8.32 11.86 -14.03
N SER A 101 -9.36 11.13 -13.63
CA SER A 101 -10.75 11.48 -13.96
C SER A 101 -11.25 12.75 -13.26
N GLN A 102 -10.52 13.23 -12.26
CA GLN A 102 -10.85 14.45 -11.53
C GLN A 102 -10.06 15.66 -12.08
N CYS A 103 -8.73 15.66 -11.97
CA CYS A 103 -7.91 16.83 -12.32
C CYS A 103 -7.38 16.81 -13.76
N GLY A 104 -7.57 15.71 -14.50
CA GLY A 104 -7.11 15.59 -15.88
C GLY A 104 -5.60 15.41 -16.05
N LYS A 105 -4.82 15.31 -14.96
CA LYS A 105 -3.38 15.01 -15.01
C LYS A 105 -3.14 13.69 -15.73
N GLU A 106 -2.23 13.67 -16.70
CA GLU A 106 -1.81 12.46 -17.39
C GLU A 106 -0.55 11.86 -16.73
N ARG A 107 -0.46 10.54 -16.74
CA ARG A 107 0.76 9.79 -16.42
C ARG A 107 0.93 8.62 -17.38
N LEU A 108 2.16 8.14 -17.47
CA LEU A 108 2.46 6.92 -18.17
C LEU A 108 2.25 5.72 -17.23
N GLY A 109 1.43 4.77 -17.66
CA GLY A 109 1.20 3.50 -16.99
C GLY A 109 1.99 2.37 -17.62
N ASP A 110 1.46 1.15 -17.48
CA ASP A 110 2.08 -0.09 -17.96
C ASP A 110 2.17 -0.16 -19.49
N ILE A 111 3.06 -1.03 -19.96
CA ILE A 111 3.17 -1.38 -21.38
C ILE A 111 2.22 -2.53 -21.69
N GLN A 112 1.39 -2.38 -22.71
CA GLN A 112 0.44 -3.39 -23.18
C GLN A 112 0.58 -3.63 -24.68
N HIS A 113 1.36 -4.65 -25.02
CA HIS A 113 1.52 -5.08 -26.41
C HIS A 113 0.26 -5.78 -26.92
N SER A 114 -0.08 -5.52 -28.18
CA SER A 114 -1.10 -6.29 -28.90
C SER A 114 -0.37 -7.21 -29.87
N TRP A 115 -0.29 -8.48 -29.54
CA TRP A 115 0.44 -9.47 -30.33
C TRP A 115 -0.26 -9.75 -31.66
N VAL A 116 0.53 -10.04 -32.70
CA VAL A 116 -0.01 -10.54 -33.97
C VAL A 116 -0.73 -11.86 -33.70
N GLN A 117 -1.95 -12.02 -34.19
CA GLN A 117 -2.75 -13.24 -34.03
C GLN A 117 -2.78 -14.04 -35.33
N ILE A 118 -2.90 -15.37 -35.23
CA ILE A 118 -3.07 -16.24 -36.39
C ILE A 118 -4.52 -16.10 -36.88
N PRO A 119 -4.75 -15.77 -38.18
CA PRO A 119 -6.10 -15.62 -38.73
C PRO A 119 -7.00 -16.81 -38.40
N PHE A 120 -8.27 -16.52 -38.09
CA PHE A 120 -9.28 -17.54 -37.75
C PHE A 120 -8.99 -18.35 -36.48
N THR A 121 -8.06 -17.88 -35.63
CA THR A 121 -7.80 -18.44 -34.30
C THR A 121 -7.66 -17.33 -33.26
N ASN A 122 -7.90 -17.63 -31.98
CA ASN A 122 -7.62 -16.72 -30.86
C ASN A 122 -6.20 -16.90 -30.30
N LYS A 123 -5.26 -17.40 -31.12
CA LYS A 123 -3.88 -17.68 -30.70
C LYS A 123 -2.91 -16.61 -31.22
N ASP A 124 -1.98 -16.22 -30.37
CA ASP A 124 -0.88 -15.34 -30.75
C ASP A 124 0.06 -16.08 -31.73
N ALA A 125 0.46 -15.39 -32.80
CA ALA A 125 1.48 -15.85 -33.72
C ALA A 125 2.85 -15.72 -33.06
N SER A 126 3.56 -16.84 -32.96
CA SER A 126 4.93 -16.90 -32.45
C SER A 126 5.86 -17.56 -33.47
N ILE A 127 7.01 -16.95 -33.75
CA ILE A 127 8.07 -17.53 -34.59
C ILE A 127 9.26 -17.77 -33.68
N ASN A 128 9.75 -19.02 -33.60
CA ASN A 128 10.80 -19.44 -32.66
C ASN A 128 10.50 -19.07 -31.20
N GLY A 129 9.23 -19.19 -30.78
CA GLY A 129 8.79 -18.84 -29.43
C GLY A 129 8.63 -17.33 -29.17
N LYS A 130 8.96 -16.48 -30.14
CA LYS A 130 8.90 -15.02 -30.00
C LYS A 130 7.64 -14.45 -30.62
N ARG A 131 6.93 -13.62 -29.85
CA ARG A 131 5.76 -12.88 -30.32
C ARG A 131 6.17 -11.49 -30.80
N LYS A 132 5.52 -11.02 -31.86
CA LYS A 132 5.70 -9.66 -32.38
C LYS A 132 4.46 -8.83 -32.08
N CYS A 133 4.65 -7.65 -31.51
CA CYS A 133 3.58 -6.68 -31.30
C CYS A 133 3.19 -6.07 -32.65
N ARG A 134 1.89 -6.08 -32.94
CA ARG A 134 1.33 -5.50 -34.17
C ARG A 134 1.35 -3.97 -34.16
N ASP A 135 1.29 -3.35 -32.98
CA ASP A 135 1.16 -1.90 -32.86
C ASP A 135 2.53 -1.19 -32.85
N CYS A 136 3.54 -1.75 -32.18
CA CYS A 136 4.87 -1.11 -32.05
C CYS A 136 6.03 -1.93 -32.62
N GLY A 137 5.78 -3.12 -33.15
CA GLY A 137 6.82 -3.98 -33.71
C GLY A 137 7.76 -4.65 -32.69
N TYR A 138 7.58 -4.40 -31.38
CA TYR A 138 8.36 -5.07 -30.32
C TYR A 138 8.32 -6.59 -30.46
N ILE A 139 9.47 -7.23 -30.28
CA ILE A 139 9.62 -8.69 -30.31
C ILE A 139 10.00 -9.15 -28.90
N GLU A 140 9.20 -10.04 -28.32
CA GLU A 140 9.47 -10.66 -27.03
C GLU A 140 10.79 -11.45 -27.11
N GLN A 141 11.68 -11.23 -26.15
CA GLN A 141 13.05 -11.77 -26.18
C GLN A 141 13.11 -13.24 -25.79
#